data_AF-A0A416E3N6-F1
#
_entry.id   AF-A0A416E3N6-F1
#
_cell.length_a   1.000
_cell.length_b   1.000
_cell.length_c   1.000
_cell.angle_alpha   90.00
_cell.angle_beta   90.00
_cell.angle_gamma   90.00
#
_symmetry.space_group_name_H-M   'P 1'
#
loop_
_entity.id
_entity.type
_entity.pdbx_description
1 polymer ?
#
loop_
_entity_poly.entity_id
_entity_poly.type
_entity_poly.pdbx_seq_one_letter_code
_entity_poly.pdbx_strand_id
1 'polypeptide(L)'
;MVNLKSKLKQAQKQRGALLVMNLVIIALCLLLFWGTIHMFRELNYAFSRPAKTNWMENNVQSENYAYLLVNYHEDMAYGGLLSGTKKECYGVARYFEAASMYKAFLQTGDTERAAREKEKMDAAYEEMGDWNIAADSIRERLGLD
;
A
#
# COMPACT_ATOMS: atom_id res chain seq x y z
N MET A 1 7.54 51.94 45.76
CA MET A 1 6.76 52.09 44.51
C MET A 1 7.42 51.28 43.41
N VAL A 2 6.74 50.26 42.89
CA VAL A 2 7.26 49.43 41.77
C VAL A 2 7.30 50.28 40.50
N ASN A 3 8.45 50.34 39.84
CA ASN A 3 8.63 51.16 38.64
C ASN A 3 7.90 50.50 37.44
N LEU A 4 6.71 51.02 37.14
CA LEU A 4 5.82 50.49 36.10
C LEU A 4 6.48 50.44 34.71
N LYS A 5 7.41 51.36 34.43
CA LYS A 5 8.18 51.39 33.17
C LYS A 5 9.13 50.22 33.01
N SER A 6 9.79 49.78 34.09
CA SER A 6 10.73 48.64 34.00
C SER A 6 10.00 47.32 33.77
N LYS A 7 8.82 47.14 34.41
CA LYS A 7 7.95 45.97 34.19
C LYS A 7 7.41 45.90 32.76
N LEU A 8 6.97 47.03 32.18
CA LEU A 8 6.51 47.10 30.79
C LEU A 8 7.64 46.76 29.79
N LYS A 9 8.86 47.27 30.02
CA LYS A 9 10.02 46.99 29.17
C LYS A 9 10.44 45.52 29.23
N GLN A 10 10.35 44.89 30.41
CA GLN A 10 10.63 43.46 30.60
C GLN A 10 9.56 42.58 29.94
N ALA A 11 8.28 42.94 30.07
CA ALA A 11 7.17 42.25 29.41
C ALA A 11 7.26 42.34 27.87
N GLN A 12 7.64 43.50 27.32
CA GLN A 12 7.83 43.68 25.88
C GLN A 12 9.01 42.84 25.35
N LYS A 13 10.12 42.78 26.09
CA LYS A 13 11.27 41.93 25.76
C LYS A 13 10.92 40.44 25.82
N GLN A 14 10.12 40.03 26.81
CA GLN A 14 9.66 38.65 26.97
C GLN A 14 8.66 38.25 25.86
N ARG A 15 7.77 39.17 25.46
CA ARG A 15 6.84 38.97 24.34
C ARG A 15 7.56 38.88 22.99
N GLY A 16 8.60 39.70 22.78
CA GLY A 16 9.47 39.60 21.61
C GLY A 16 10.24 38.28 21.56
N ALA A 17 10.81 37.84 22.70
CA ALA A 17 11.50 36.56 22.78
C ALA A 17 10.56 35.35 22.53
N LEU A 18 9.32 35.41 23.03
CA LEU A 18 8.29 34.40 22.75
C LEU A 18 7.91 34.32 21.27
N LEU A 19 7.79 35.47 20.59
CA LEU A 19 7.50 35.49 19.16
C LEU A 19 8.65 34.88 18.34
N VAL A 20 9.89 35.18 18.70
CA VAL A 20 11.07 34.59 18.04
C VAL A 20 11.13 33.08 18.29
N MET A 21 10.89 32.63 19.52
CA MET A 21 10.85 31.19 19.82
C MET A 21 9.76 30.45 19.02
N ASN A 22 8.54 31.00 18.94
CA ASN A 22 7.48 30.37 18.13
C ASN A 22 7.84 30.31 16.64
N LEU A 23 8.48 31.35 16.09
CA LEU A 23 8.96 31.33 14.71
C LEU A 23 10.01 30.24 14.48
N VAL A 24 10.95 30.09 15.42
CA VAL A 24 11.98 29.04 15.34
C VAL A 24 11.34 27.65 15.41
N ILE A 25 10.36 27.44 16.30
CA ILE A 25 9.64 26.18 16.39
C ILE A 25 8.91 25.87 15.08
N ILE A 26 8.18 26.84 14.50
CA ILE A 26 7.49 26.64 13.22
C ILE A 26 8.49 26.29 12.11
N ALA A 27 9.62 26.98 12.02
CA ALA A 27 10.66 26.69 11.02
C ALA A 27 11.24 25.27 11.19
N LEU A 28 11.52 24.84 12.43
CA LEU A 28 12.00 23.50 12.72
C LEU A 28 10.94 22.44 12.39
N CYS A 29 9.67 22.69 12.72
CA CYS A 29 8.56 21.80 12.37
C CYS A 29 8.45 21.64 10.85
N LEU A 30 8.56 22.72 10.07
CA LEU A 30 8.50 22.65 8.60
C LEU A 30 9.67 21.87 8.01
N LEU A 31 10.89 22.06 8.52
CA LEU A 31 12.07 21.32 8.07
C LEU A 31 11.94 19.81 8.36
N LEU A 32 11.48 19.46 9.56
CA LEU A 32 11.21 18.08 9.94
C LEU A 32 10.10 17.47 9.07
N PHE A 33 9.01 18.21 8.84
CA PHE A 33 7.91 17.75 7.98
C PHE A 33 8.40 17.49 6.56
N TRP A 34 9.19 18.40 5.99
CA TRP A 34 9.79 18.23 4.67
C TRP A 34 10.72 17.01 4.60
N GLY A 35 11.57 16.82 5.61
CA GLY A 35 12.45 15.66 5.72
C GLY A 35 11.68 14.35 5.82
N THR A 36 10.59 14.31 6.59
CA THR A 36 9.72 13.12 6.69
C THR A 36 9.04 12.81 5.37
N ILE A 37 8.50 13.80 4.65
CA ILE A 37 7.89 13.59 3.33
C ILE A 37 8.91 13.03 2.33
N HIS A 38 10.12 13.60 2.32
CA HIS A 38 11.21 13.11 1.47
C HIS A 38 11.57 11.66 1.81
N MET A 39 11.74 11.35 3.09
CA MET A 39 12.05 9.99 3.54
C MET A 39 10.93 9.01 3.22
N PHE A 40 9.66 9.40 3.34
CA PHE A 40 8.52 8.58 2.95
C PHE A 40 8.47 8.33 1.43
N ARG A 41 8.87 9.30 0.60
CA ARG A 41 9.01 9.07 -0.86
C ARG A 41 10.12 8.10 -1.18
N GLU A 42 11.28 8.23 -0.52
CA GLU A 42 12.42 7.32 -0.69
C GLU A 42 12.11 5.92 -0.16
N LEU A 43 11.42 5.79 0.97
CA LEU A 43 10.94 4.51 1.48
C LEU A 43 9.93 3.89 0.51
N ASN A 44 8.95 4.66 0.02
CA ASN A 44 8.04 4.18 -1.02
C ASN A 44 8.79 3.72 -2.28
N TYR A 45 9.84 4.45 -2.68
CA TYR A 45 10.65 4.09 -3.84
C TYR A 45 11.50 2.84 -3.58
N ALA A 46 12.11 2.70 -2.40
CA ALA A 46 12.97 1.57 -2.05
C ALA A 46 12.19 0.28 -1.75
N PHE A 47 11.01 0.39 -1.11
CA PHE A 47 10.07 -0.74 -0.93
C PHE A 47 9.28 -1.05 -2.20
N SER A 48 9.23 -0.11 -3.15
CA SER A 48 8.93 -0.45 -4.53
C SER A 48 10.14 -1.15 -5.14
N ARG A 49 10.44 -2.40 -4.73
CA ARG A 49 11.13 -3.32 -5.62
C ARG A 49 10.23 -3.44 -6.85
N PRO A 50 10.55 -2.78 -7.98
CA PRO A 50 9.62 -2.73 -9.08
C PRO A 50 9.91 -4.01 -9.85
N ALA A 51 9.12 -5.06 -9.61
CA ALA A 51 8.67 -5.82 -10.76
C ALA A 51 8.10 -4.77 -11.72
N LYS A 52 8.79 -4.54 -12.85
CA LYS A 52 8.41 -3.47 -13.78
C LYS A 52 6.95 -3.70 -14.14
N THR A 53 6.12 -2.66 -14.06
CA THR A 53 4.68 -2.76 -14.34
C THR A 53 4.42 -3.48 -15.67
N ASN A 54 5.15 -3.13 -16.73
CA ASN A 54 5.06 -3.79 -18.03
C ASN A 54 5.36 -5.30 -17.98
N TRP A 55 6.28 -5.74 -17.11
CA TRP A 55 6.56 -7.16 -16.93
C TRP A 55 5.39 -7.84 -16.22
N MET A 56 4.78 -7.21 -15.22
CA MET A 56 3.63 -7.77 -14.49
C MET A 56 2.42 -7.88 -15.43
N GLU A 57 2.11 -6.80 -16.15
CA GLU A 57 1.02 -6.76 -17.14
C GLU A 57 1.22 -7.82 -18.22
N ASN A 58 2.44 -8.00 -18.72
CA ASN A 58 2.75 -9.05 -19.69
C ASN A 58 2.51 -10.45 -19.12
N ASN A 59 2.79 -10.68 -17.83
CA ASN A 59 2.49 -11.97 -17.20
C ASN A 59 0.99 -12.17 -16.98
N VAL A 60 0.22 -11.12 -16.70
CA VAL A 60 -1.25 -11.20 -16.67
C VAL A 60 -1.79 -11.54 -18.05
N GLN A 61 -1.34 -10.83 -19.09
CA GLN A 61 -1.76 -11.05 -20.49
C GLN A 61 -1.35 -12.42 -21.04
N SER A 62 -0.17 -12.91 -20.64
CA SER A 62 0.32 -14.24 -21.02
C SER A 62 -0.21 -15.35 -20.08
N GLU A 63 -1.15 -15.02 -19.19
CA GLU A 63 -1.78 -15.92 -18.23
C GLU A 63 -0.78 -16.67 -17.32
N ASN A 64 0.37 -16.06 -17.03
CA ASN A 64 1.40 -16.61 -16.18
C ASN A 64 1.17 -16.24 -14.70
N TYR A 65 -0.02 -16.58 -14.21
CA TYR A 65 -0.49 -16.19 -12.88
C TYR A 65 0.33 -16.79 -11.74
N ALA A 66 0.85 -18.01 -11.93
CA ALA A 66 1.69 -18.68 -10.94
C ALA A 66 3.00 -17.91 -10.70
N TYR A 67 3.62 -17.36 -11.76
CA TYR A 67 4.85 -16.59 -11.62
C TYR A 67 4.61 -15.23 -10.97
N LEU A 68 3.45 -14.63 -11.26
CA LEU A 68 2.99 -13.42 -10.60
C LEU A 68 2.72 -13.64 -9.10
N LEU A 69 2.17 -14.80 -8.73
CA LEU A 69 1.92 -15.20 -7.35
C LEU A 69 3.21 -15.41 -6.55
N VAL A 70 4.22 -16.05 -7.12
CA VAL A 70 5.54 -16.18 -6.48
C VAL A 70 6.11 -14.80 -6.18
N ASN A 71 6.07 -13.90 -7.16
CA ASN A 71 6.58 -12.55 -7.01
C ASN A 71 5.80 -11.72 -5.98
N TYR A 72 4.46 -11.89 -5.92
CA TYR A 72 3.62 -11.29 -4.89
C TYR A 72 4.09 -11.69 -3.48
N HIS A 73 4.29 -13.00 -3.24
CA HIS A 73 4.71 -13.49 -1.93
C HIS A 73 6.12 -13.01 -1.55
N GLU A 74 7.05 -12.96 -2.51
CA GLU A 74 8.38 -12.39 -2.30
C GLU A 74 8.29 -10.92 -1.89
N ASP A 75 7.54 -10.09 -2.63
CA ASP A 75 7.44 -8.67 -2.36
C ASP A 75 6.72 -8.37 -1.03
N MET A 76 5.69 -9.14 -0.69
CA MET A 76 5.01 -9.02 0.60
C MET A 76 5.92 -9.41 1.77
N ALA A 77 6.78 -10.43 1.61
CA ALA A 77 7.75 -10.82 2.63
C ALA A 77 8.79 -9.72 2.91
N TYR A 78 9.12 -8.89 1.90
CA TYR A 78 10.02 -7.74 2.04
C TYR A 78 9.31 -6.44 2.46
N GLY A 79 8.01 -6.48 2.76
CA GLY A 79 7.24 -5.29 3.16
C GLY A 79 6.97 -4.32 2.01
N GLY A 80 6.88 -4.82 0.78
CA GLY A 80 6.63 -4.02 -0.40
C GLY A 80 5.29 -3.29 -0.34
N LEU A 81 5.31 -1.97 -0.59
CA LEU A 81 4.08 -1.19 -0.73
C LEU A 81 3.45 -1.45 -2.10
N LEU A 82 2.15 -1.77 -2.10
CA LEU A 82 1.38 -2.01 -3.32
C LEU A 82 0.62 -0.75 -3.71
N SER A 83 0.90 -0.21 -4.91
CA SER A 83 0.18 0.94 -5.44
C SER A 83 0.06 0.87 -6.97
N GLY A 84 -0.98 1.52 -7.50
CA GLY A 84 -1.29 1.57 -8.94
C GLY A 84 -1.38 0.18 -9.58
N THR A 85 -0.89 0.08 -10.82
CA THR A 85 -0.88 -1.15 -11.64
C THR A 85 -0.27 -2.37 -10.92
N LYS A 86 0.75 -2.16 -10.08
CA LYS A 86 1.36 -3.25 -9.30
C LYS A 86 0.37 -3.89 -8.34
N LYS A 87 -0.46 -3.06 -7.68
CA LYS A 87 -1.54 -3.54 -6.80
C LYS A 87 -2.56 -4.34 -7.60
N GLU A 88 -2.97 -3.84 -8.76
CA GLU A 88 -3.96 -4.49 -9.63
C GLU A 88 -3.47 -5.85 -10.15
N CYS A 89 -2.26 -5.92 -10.69
CA CYS A 89 -1.66 -7.17 -11.14
C CYS A 89 -1.50 -8.17 -9.96
N TYR A 90 -1.15 -7.72 -8.76
CA TYR A 90 -1.16 -8.64 -7.61
C TYR A 90 -2.56 -9.00 -7.12
N GLY A 91 -3.57 -8.16 -7.34
CA GLY A 91 -4.97 -8.55 -7.22
C GLY A 91 -5.27 -9.78 -8.07
N VAL A 92 -4.77 -9.83 -9.31
CA VAL A 92 -4.90 -11.00 -10.20
C VAL A 92 -4.22 -12.24 -9.60
N ALA A 93 -3.00 -12.08 -9.08
CA ALA A 93 -2.29 -13.18 -8.44
C ALA A 93 -3.02 -13.73 -7.21
N ARG A 94 -3.55 -12.83 -6.36
CA ARG A 94 -4.35 -13.21 -5.18
C ARG A 94 -5.67 -13.86 -5.55
N TYR A 95 -6.33 -13.38 -6.60
CA TYR A 95 -7.53 -14.01 -7.14
C TYR A 95 -7.21 -15.43 -7.63
N PHE A 96 -6.12 -15.60 -8.38
CA PHE A 96 -5.65 -16.91 -8.82
C PHE A 96 -5.36 -17.87 -7.66
N GLU A 97 -4.69 -17.41 -6.61
CA GLU A 97 -4.42 -18.20 -5.40
C GLU A 97 -5.73 -18.64 -4.72
N ALA A 98 -6.61 -17.69 -4.45
CA ALA A 98 -7.89 -17.96 -3.78
C ALA A 98 -8.78 -18.87 -4.63
N ALA A 99 -8.84 -18.67 -5.95
CA ALA A 99 -9.57 -19.53 -6.88
C ALA A 99 -9.02 -20.96 -6.91
N SER A 100 -7.69 -21.10 -6.89
CA SER A 100 -7.04 -22.41 -6.86
C SER A 100 -7.37 -23.18 -5.57
N MET A 101 -7.32 -22.49 -4.43
CA MET A 101 -7.67 -23.07 -3.13
C MET A 101 -9.17 -23.37 -3.03
N TYR A 102 -10.02 -22.49 -3.53
CA TYR A 102 -11.47 -22.70 -3.62
C TYR A 102 -11.78 -23.99 -4.40
N LYS A 103 -11.18 -24.17 -5.57
CA LYS A 103 -11.33 -25.39 -6.37
C LYS A 103 -10.89 -26.63 -5.59
N ALA A 104 -9.74 -26.57 -4.93
CA ALA A 104 -9.22 -27.68 -4.15
C ALA A 104 -10.16 -28.08 -3.00
N PHE A 105 -10.71 -27.11 -2.27
CA PHE A 105 -11.66 -27.38 -1.18
C PHE A 105 -13.02 -27.88 -1.66
N LEU A 106 -13.50 -27.41 -2.82
CA LEU A 106 -14.69 -27.97 -3.45
C LEU A 106 -14.49 -29.46 -3.80
N GLN A 107 -13.31 -29.84 -4.29
CA GLN A 107 -12.99 -31.23 -4.63
C GLN A 107 -12.94 -32.15 -3.40
N THR A 108 -12.55 -31.62 -2.23
CA THR A 108 -12.53 -32.39 -0.98
C THR A 108 -13.85 -32.32 -0.20
N GLY A 109 -14.82 -31.52 -0.65
CA GLY A 109 -16.10 -31.31 0.03
C GLY A 109 -16.03 -30.40 1.27
N ASP A 110 -14.90 -29.71 1.50
CA ASP A 110 -14.72 -28.76 2.61
C ASP A 110 -15.38 -27.42 2.26
N THR A 111 -16.71 -27.39 2.37
CA THR A 111 -17.54 -26.23 2.01
C THR A 111 -17.25 -24.99 2.85
N GLU A 112 -16.81 -25.15 4.10
CA GLU A 112 -16.49 -24.04 5.00
C GLU A 112 -15.22 -23.31 4.56
N ARG A 113 -14.16 -24.07 4.22
CA ARG A 113 -12.95 -23.48 3.65
C ARG A 113 -13.18 -22.92 2.26
N ALA A 114 -13.97 -23.61 1.44
CA ALA A 114 -14.34 -23.12 0.12
C ALA A 114 -15.05 -21.76 0.21
N ALA A 115 -16.02 -21.58 1.12
CA ALA A 115 -16.68 -20.29 1.31
C ALA A 115 -15.70 -19.17 1.67
N ARG A 116 -14.74 -19.43 2.57
CA ARG A 116 -13.69 -18.44 2.91
C ARG A 116 -12.80 -18.08 1.74
N GLU A 117 -12.39 -19.06 0.93
CA GLU A 117 -11.59 -18.77 -0.26
C GLU A 117 -12.40 -18.00 -1.30
N LYS A 118 -13.71 -18.25 -1.40
CA LYS A 118 -14.60 -17.45 -2.24
C LYS A 118 -14.68 -15.99 -1.79
N GLU A 119 -14.80 -15.71 -0.50
CA GLU A 119 -14.73 -14.34 0.03
C GLU A 119 -13.39 -13.66 -0.30
N LYS A 120 -12.28 -14.39 -0.25
CA LYS A 120 -10.97 -13.86 -0.67
C LYS A 120 -10.90 -13.61 -2.17
N MET A 121 -11.53 -14.45 -2.99
CA MET A 121 -11.67 -14.21 -4.43
C MET A 121 -12.43 -12.92 -4.68
N ASP A 122 -13.58 -12.72 -4.03
CA ASP A 122 -14.40 -11.51 -4.19
C ASP A 122 -13.62 -10.25 -3.77
N ALA A 123 -12.89 -10.30 -2.65
CA ALA A 123 -12.02 -9.20 -2.23
C ALA A 123 -10.87 -8.94 -3.21
N ALA A 124 -10.26 -9.99 -3.76
CA ALA A 124 -9.18 -9.85 -4.74
C ALA A 124 -9.69 -9.31 -6.08
N TYR A 125 -10.92 -9.65 -6.47
CA TYR A 125 -11.58 -9.13 -7.67
C TYR A 125 -11.72 -7.60 -7.61
N GLU A 126 -12.12 -7.05 -6.47
CA GLU A 126 -12.16 -5.60 -6.28
C GLU A 126 -10.76 -4.95 -6.41
N GLU A 127 -9.70 -5.66 -6.01
CA GLU A 127 -8.32 -5.16 -6.12
C GLU A 127 -7.74 -5.24 -7.53
N MET A 128 -8.26 -6.09 -8.41
CA MET A 128 -7.77 -6.30 -9.77
C MET A 128 -7.99 -5.09 -10.69
N GLY A 129 -8.93 -4.20 -10.38
CA GLY A 129 -9.19 -2.99 -11.17
C GLY A 129 -9.45 -3.30 -12.65
N ASP A 130 -8.67 -2.69 -13.53
CA ASP A 130 -8.78 -2.89 -15.00
C ASP A 130 -8.45 -4.33 -15.43
N TRP A 131 -7.72 -5.09 -14.61
CA TRP A 131 -7.37 -6.48 -14.89
C TRP A 131 -8.46 -7.49 -14.50
N ASN A 132 -9.64 -7.05 -14.08
CA ASN A 132 -10.78 -7.93 -13.77
C ASN A 132 -11.16 -8.88 -14.90
N ILE A 133 -10.85 -8.52 -16.15
CA ILE A 133 -10.97 -9.39 -17.32
C ILE A 133 -10.21 -10.72 -17.19
N ALA A 134 -9.15 -10.76 -16.39
CA ALA A 134 -8.37 -11.99 -16.16
C ALA A 134 -9.11 -13.01 -15.28
N ALA A 135 -10.14 -12.60 -14.53
CA ALA A 135 -10.89 -13.50 -13.66
C ALA A 135 -11.59 -14.61 -14.44
N ASP A 136 -12.12 -14.29 -15.63
CA ASP A 136 -12.76 -15.28 -16.52
C ASP A 136 -11.75 -16.33 -16.98
N SER A 137 -10.58 -15.92 -17.49
CA SER A 137 -9.49 -16.81 -17.88
C SER A 137 -9.02 -17.70 -16.72
N ILE A 138 -8.88 -17.13 -15.52
CA ILE A 138 -8.51 -17.89 -14.31
C ILE A 138 -9.58 -18.94 -13.97
N ARG A 139 -10.86 -18.56 -13.99
CA ARG A 139 -11.98 -19.47 -13.69
C ARG A 139 -12.05 -20.60 -14.71
N GLU A 140 -11.96 -20.28 -16.01
CA GLU A 140 -11.95 -21.26 -17.09
C GLU A 140 -10.80 -22.26 -16.93
N ARG A 141 -9.57 -21.77 -16.70
CA ARG A 141 -8.39 -22.61 -16.51
C ARG A 141 -8.49 -23.56 -15.31
N LEU A 142 -9.19 -23.14 -14.26
CA LEU A 142 -9.41 -23.94 -13.05
C LEU A 142 -10.69 -24.80 -13.12
N GLY A 143 -11.47 -24.70 -14.19
CA GLY A 143 -12.76 -25.36 -14.34
C GLY A 143 -13.74 -24.95 -13.24
N LEU A 144 -13.83 -23.65 -12.97
CA LEU A 144 -14.80 -23.03 -12.08
C LEU A 144 -15.90 -22.39 -12.94
N ASP A 145 -17.11 -22.96 -12.86
CA ASP A 145 -18.31 -22.46 -13.55
C ASP A 145 -18.96 -21.28 -12.80
#